data_AF-A0A7J3C6H5-F1
#
_entry.id   AF-A0A7J3C6H5-F1
#
_cell.length_a   1.000
_cell.length_b   1.000
_cell.length_c   1.000
_cell.angle_alpha   90.00
_cell.angle_beta   90.00
_cell.angle_gamma   90.00
#
_symmetry.space_group_name_H-M   'P 1'
#
loop_
_entity.id
_entity.type
_entity.pdbx_description
1 polymer ?
#
loop_
_entity_poly.entity_id
_entity_poly.type
_entity_poly.pdbx_seq_one_letter_code
_entity_poly.pdbx_strand_id
1 'polypeptide(L)' 'MSQNVAVKSKRSLYVTVAILTLIPFVGLAVVPLYVRTNPEIGGLPFFYWYQLLWLFLAAALFGTAAILFNKYGGE' A
#
# COMPACT_ATOMS: atom_id res chain seq x y z
N MET A 1 -2.03 -35.72 0.32
CA MET A 1 -2.04 -34.58 1.26
C MET A 1 -1.08 -33.42 0.88
N SER A 2 -0.21 -33.56 -0.14
CA SER A 2 0.87 -32.58 -0.45
C SER A 2 0.49 -31.42 -1.41
N GLN A 3 -0.53 -31.59 -2.26
CA GLN A 3 -0.87 -30.59 -3.31
C GLN A 3 -1.58 -29.32 -2.77
N ASN A 4 -2.17 -29.37 -1.57
CA ASN A 4 -2.94 -28.25 -1.00
C ASN A 4 -2.07 -27.12 -0.42
N VAL A 5 -0.80 -27.40 -0.07
CA VAL A 5 0.10 -26.41 0.55
C VAL A 5 0.71 -25.48 -0.50
N ALA A 6 1.11 -26.02 -1.65
CA ALA A 6 1.72 -25.25 -2.74
C ALA A 6 0.71 -24.24 -3.37
N VAL A 7 -0.54 -24.66 -3.57
CA VAL A 7 -1.61 -23.79 -4.11
C VAL A 7 -2.00 -22.68 -3.11
N LYS A 8 -2.05 -23.00 -1.81
CA LYS A 8 -2.35 -22.02 -0.75
C LYS A 8 -1.30 -20.90 -0.71
N SER A 9 -0.02 -21.23 -0.90
CA SER A 9 1.08 -20.27 -0.92
C SER A 9 0.91 -19.21 -2.01
N LYS A 10 0.71 -19.61 -3.28
CA LYS A 10 0.53 -18.66 -4.39
C LYS A 10 -0.74 -17.82 -4.24
N ARG A 11 -1.87 -18.42 -3.84
CA ARG A 11 -3.11 -17.65 -3.57
C ARG A 11 -2.91 -16.59 -2.49
N SER A 12 -2.22 -16.94 -1.41
CA SER A 12 -1.95 -16.01 -0.30
C SER A 12 -1.01 -14.86 -0.71
N LEU A 13 -0.06 -15.12 -1.62
CA LEU A 13 0.82 -14.10 -2.19
C LEU A 13 0.02 -13.07 -2.98
N TYR A 14 -0.81 -13.52 -3.93
CA TYR A 14 -1.60 -12.59 -4.76
C TYR A 14 -2.55 -11.74 -3.91
N VAL A 15 -3.18 -12.33 -2.89
CA VAL A 15 -4.02 -11.58 -1.95
C VAL A 15 -3.21 -10.54 -1.18
N THR A 16 -2.03 -10.90 -0.69
CA THR A 16 -1.14 -9.95 0.01
C THR A 16 -0.71 -8.80 -0.90
N VAL A 17 -0.27 -9.12 -2.12
CA VAL A 17 0.13 -8.13 -3.13
C VAL A 17 -1.04 -7.20 -3.46
N ALA A 18 -2.24 -7.74 -3.68
CA ALA A 18 -3.44 -6.94 -3.97
C ALA A 18 -3.81 -6.03 -2.80
N ILE A 19 -3.70 -6.49 -1.55
CA ILE A 19 -3.96 -5.66 -0.37
C ILE A 19 -2.94 -4.52 -0.30
N LEU A 20 -1.64 -4.82 -0.44
CA LEU A 20 -0.58 -3.81 -0.39
C LEU A 20 -0.79 -2.72 -1.44
N THR A 21 -1.18 -3.09 -2.65
CA THR A 21 -1.42 -2.13 -3.73
C THR A 21 -2.72 -1.36 -3.59
N LEU A 22 -3.74 -1.91 -2.92
CA LEU A 22 -5.03 -1.22 -2.70
C LEU A 22 -4.98 -0.18 -1.56
N ILE A 23 -4.13 -0.36 -0.56
CA ILE A 23 -4.03 0.54 0.60
C ILE A 23 -3.86 2.02 0.21
N PRO A 24 -2.94 2.39 -0.71
CA PRO A 24 -2.78 3.79 -1.12
C PRO A 24 -4.04 4.40 -1.74
N PHE A 25 -4.76 3.63 -2.57
CA PHE A 25 -5.99 4.10 -3.20
C PHE A 25 -7.08 4.36 -2.17
N VAL A 26 -7.26 3.44 -1.22
CA VAL A 26 -8.25 3.61 -0.14
C VAL A 26 -7.85 4.79 0.75
N GLY A 27 -6.59 4.88 1.18
CA GLY A 27 -6.10 5.95 2.06
C GLY A 27 -6.24 7.36 1.49
N LEU A 28 -6.18 7.48 0.16
CA LEU A 28 -6.41 8.74 -0.56
C LEU A 28 -7.85 8.93 -1.02
N ALA A 29 -8.66 7.88 -1.17
CA ALA A 29 -10.07 8.02 -1.53
C ALA A 29 -10.93 8.58 -0.39
N VAL A 30 -10.50 8.41 0.88
CA VAL A 30 -11.23 8.97 2.03
C VAL A 30 -10.90 10.46 2.23
N VAL A 31 -11.33 11.28 1.27
CA VAL A 31 -11.08 12.74 1.21
C VAL A 31 -11.31 13.47 2.55
N PRO A 32 -12.38 13.19 3.32
CA PRO A 32 -12.61 13.89 4.59
C PRO A 32 -11.50 13.70 5.64
N LEU A 33 -10.66 12.66 5.52
CA LEU A 33 -9.56 12.41 6.44
C LEU A 33 -8.41 13.41 6.33
N TYR A 34 -8.34 14.18 5.24
CA TYR A 34 -7.19 15.07 5.01
C TYR A 34 -7.53 16.41 4.38
N VAL A 35 -8.79 16.67 4.04
CA VAL A 35 -9.28 18.01 3.73
C VAL A 35 -9.40 18.83 5.02
N ARG A 36 -8.27 19.34 5.49
CA ARG A 36 -8.19 20.35 6.54
C ARG A 36 -6.86 21.09 6.46
N THR A 37 -6.80 22.26 7.10
CA THR A 37 -5.59 23.09 7.14
C THR A 37 -4.69 22.67 8.29
N ASN A 38 -5.26 22.42 9.47
CA ASN A 38 -4.52 22.05 10.67
C ASN A 38 -4.46 20.53 10.88
N PRO A 39 -3.37 19.99 11.46
CA PRO A 39 -2.15 20.70 11.84
C PRO A 39 -1.26 21.06 10.65
N GLU A 40 -0.61 22.20 10.75
CA GLU A 40 0.40 22.65 9.78
C GLU A 40 1.80 22.22 10.24
N ILE A 41 2.67 21.86 9.29
CA ILE A 41 4.08 21.55 9.56
C ILE A 41 4.91 22.60 8.83
N GLY A 42 5.54 23.51 9.56
CA GLY A 42 6.36 24.57 8.96
C GLY A 42 5.60 25.48 7.99
N GLY A 43 4.30 25.73 8.24
CA GLY A 43 3.43 26.49 7.35
C GLY A 43 2.85 25.70 6.17
N LEU A 44 3.12 24.38 6.09
CA LEU A 44 2.51 23.49 5.12
C LEU A 44 1.20 22.90 5.69
N PRO A 45 0.02 23.16 5.07
CA PRO A 45 -1.26 22.63 5.53
C PRO A 45 -1.34 21.10 5.54
N PHE A 46 -2.21 20.56 6.41
CA PHE A 46 -2.45 19.12 6.56
C PHE A 46 -2.70 18.41 5.23
N PHE A 47 -3.56 18.99 4.39
CA PHE A 47 -3.83 18.45 3.07
C PHE A 47 -2.55 18.09 2.30
N TYR A 48 -1.59 19.01 2.22
CA TYR A 48 -0.39 18.83 1.41
C TYR A 48 0.61 17.87 2.01
N TRP A 49 0.94 18.03 3.30
CA TRP A 49 1.94 17.15 3.90
C TRP A 49 1.40 15.72 4.02
N TYR A 50 0.09 15.54 4.17
CA TYR A 50 -0.53 14.22 4.12
C TYR A 50 -0.35 13.58 2.74
N GLN A 51 -0.55 14.31 1.63
CA GLN A 51 -0.25 13.78 0.29
C GLN A 51 1.23 13.40 0.15
N LEU A 52 2.15 14.25 0.65
CA LEU A 52 3.58 13.96 0.61
C LEU A 52 3.95 12.73 1.45
N LEU A 53 3.34 12.55 2.62
CA LEU A 53 3.51 11.33 3.41
C LEU A 53 3.05 10.10 2.61
N TRP A 54 1.89 10.18 1.95
CA TRP A 54 1.38 9.11 1.10
C TRP A 54 2.26 8.80 -0.10
N LEU A 55 3.03 9.76 -0.63
CA LEU A 55 4.02 9.49 -1.67
C LEU A 55 5.04 8.45 -1.20
N PHE A 56 5.62 8.64 -0.01
CA PHE A 56 6.61 7.71 0.56
C PHE A 56 5.98 6.38 0.98
N LEU A 57 4.79 6.42 1.61
CA LEU A 57 4.08 5.22 2.02
C LEU A 57 3.67 4.36 0.82
N ALA A 58 3.13 4.98 -0.25
CA ALA A 58 2.75 4.28 -1.47
C ALA A 58 3.97 3.67 -2.16
N ALA A 59 5.09 4.40 -2.24
CA ALA A 59 6.33 3.86 -2.79
C ALA A 59 6.82 2.63 -2.00
N ALA A 60 6.78 2.68 -0.67
CA ALA A 60 7.15 1.54 0.17
C ALA A 60 6.21 0.34 -0.01
N LEU A 61 4.90 0.58 -0.10
CA LEU A 61 3.88 -0.45 -0.30
C LEU A 61 4.02 -1.12 -1.68
N PHE A 62 4.13 -0.33 -2.75
CA PHE A 62 4.35 -0.85 -4.11
C PHE A 62 5.70 -1.56 -4.25
N GLY A 63 6.77 -1.00 -3.66
CA GLY A 63 8.09 -1.64 -3.64
C GLY A 63 8.06 -3.00 -2.93
N THR A 64 7.42 -3.07 -1.76
CA THR A 64 7.25 -4.34 -1.02
C THR A 64 6.42 -5.33 -1.82
N ALA A 65 5.33 -4.89 -2.43
CA ALA A 65 4.50 -5.72 -3.28
C ALA A 65 5.28 -6.29 -4.48
N ALA A 66 6.08 -5.46 -5.15
CA ALA A 66 6.93 -5.85 -6.27
C ALA A 66 8.02 -6.86 -5.84
N ILE A 67 8.68 -6.62 -4.71
CA ILE A 67 9.71 -7.53 -4.18
C ILE A 67 9.08 -8.89 -3.83
N LEU A 68 7.95 -8.90 -3.12
CA LEU A 68 7.24 -10.13 -2.77
C LEU A 68 6.79 -10.89 -4.02
N PHE A 69 6.22 -10.17 -4.99
CA PHE A 69 5.77 -10.76 -6.25
C PHE A 69 6.94 -11.37 -7.03
N ASN A 70 8.06 -10.67 -7.16
CA ASN A 70 9.23 -11.19 -7.87
C ASN A 70 9.87 -12.39 -7.16
N LYS A 71 9.86 -12.40 -5.82
CA LYS A 71 10.50 -13.46 -5.03
C LYS A 71 9.68 -14.77 -5.01
N TYR A 72 8.35 -14.68 -5.04
CA TYR A 72 7.46 -15.84 -4.82
C TYR A 72 6.48 -16.10 -5.98
N GLY A 73 6.35 -15.15 -6.90
CA GLY A 73 5.47 -15.21 -8.07
C GLY A 73 6.14 -15.72 -9.34
N GLY A 74 7.49 -15.76 -9.37
CA GLY A 74 8.24 -16.40 -10.46
C GLY A 74 8.02 -17.91 -10.47
N GLU A 75 7.75 -18.45 -11.65
CA GLU A 75 7.81 -19.89 -11.94
C GLU A 75 9.26 -20.38 -11.91
#